data_AF-A0A6A6C5Y8-F1
#
_entry.id   AF-A0A6A6C5Y8-F1
#
_cell.length_a   1.000
_cell.length_b   1.000
_cell.length_c   1.000
_cell.angle_alpha   90.00
_cell.angle_beta   90.00
_cell.angle_gamma   90.00
#
_symmetry.space_group_name_H-M   'P 1'
#
loop_
_entity.id
_entity.type
_entity.pdbx_description
1 polymer ?
#
loop_
_entity_poly.entity_id
_entity_poly.type
_entity_poly.pdbx_seq_one_letter_code
_entity_poly.pdbx_strand_id
1 'polypeptide(L)'
;MNVPNRASVLVVGGGPGGSYAACVLAQKGVDVFGATFKITEEKPSYTDFSATLGPGGHSWNVIRAESDEMIFRHATRCGVKTFKGTKVESLSFEPFADAKFSPVDYMANPGRQVSATWSRKDGTTGAIAFDYLIDASGRYGLMSNKYLHNRRFNQGLKNIANWTYWKDAKRYDEGGRTENSPLFEGLSDASGWAWAIPLHDGTLSCGIVVYQERFFEKKKASGLDGLAFYKDYLKLAPQISDLLHDASVMANLRRDSDWSYGASAYAGPGFRIVGDAGCFVDPYFSSGVHLALTSGLSAAATIQASRRKQCDEFAAAKWHDTKVSESYTRWLLFVMTFMRQLRMKQASFVQSGKDSSFDTAFRAILSVIQGTVDMESEDAATQTQVATSVDLALEHMQATPEAVTAKITQAQDKLAMLETLTPEEVAILNKLIKRTLQHEKSDLKLMNFVGHVVEGLSARLIQGDLGLMKCETTC
;
A
#
# COMPACT_ATOMS: atom_id res chain seq x y z
N MET A 1 5.36 17.80 -27.69
CA MET A 1 6.78 17.72 -27.29
C MET A 1 7.31 16.35 -27.72
N ASN A 2 8.46 16.32 -28.41
CA ASN A 2 9.07 15.07 -28.85
C ASN A 2 9.75 14.36 -27.67
N VAL A 3 9.62 13.03 -27.61
CA VAL A 3 10.34 12.22 -26.61
C VAL A 3 11.84 12.30 -26.94
N PRO A 4 12.71 12.64 -25.98
CA PRO A 4 14.15 12.67 -26.23
C PRO A 4 14.70 11.25 -26.44
N ASN A 5 15.81 11.14 -27.15
CA ASN A 5 16.46 9.85 -27.40
C ASN A 5 17.15 9.28 -26.15
N ARG A 6 17.40 10.10 -25.11
CA ARG A 6 18.06 9.67 -23.86
C ARG A 6 17.55 10.43 -22.63
N ALA A 7 17.52 9.75 -21.49
CA ALA A 7 17.29 10.30 -20.15
C ALA A 7 18.25 9.65 -19.13
N SER A 8 18.46 10.25 -17.95
CA SER A 8 19.20 9.57 -16.87
C SER A 8 18.31 8.60 -16.10
N VAL A 9 17.06 8.98 -15.85
CA VAL A 9 16.06 8.15 -15.17
C VAL A 9 14.79 8.16 -16.02
N LEU A 10 14.30 6.97 -16.38
CA LEU A 10 12.99 6.79 -16.99
C LEU A 10 12.00 6.34 -15.92
N VAL A 11 10.88 7.05 -15.75
CA VAL A 11 9.76 6.64 -14.90
C VAL A 11 8.61 6.19 -15.78
N VAL A 12 8.14 4.96 -15.61
CA VAL A 12 7.03 4.42 -16.40
C VAL A 12 5.77 4.41 -15.54
N GLY A 13 4.84 5.31 -15.85
CA GLY A 13 3.58 5.49 -15.11
C GLY A 13 3.48 6.86 -14.43
N GLY A 14 2.38 7.57 -14.68
CA GLY A 14 2.14 8.94 -14.17
C GLY A 14 1.22 9.02 -12.94
N GLY A 15 0.94 7.89 -12.28
CA GLY A 15 0.18 7.87 -11.03
C GLY A 15 0.98 8.43 -9.84
N PRO A 16 0.43 8.37 -8.60
CA PRO A 16 1.05 9.00 -7.42
C PRO A 16 2.51 8.60 -7.20
N GLY A 17 2.84 7.30 -7.21
CA GLY A 17 4.22 6.85 -6.99
C GLY A 17 5.21 7.31 -8.07
N GLY A 18 4.83 7.24 -9.34
CA GLY A 18 5.68 7.67 -10.46
C GLY A 18 5.87 9.18 -10.52
N SER A 19 4.77 9.94 -10.37
CA SER A 19 4.81 11.40 -10.37
C SER A 19 5.53 11.94 -9.13
N TYR A 20 5.36 11.32 -7.96
CA TYR A 20 6.09 11.71 -6.75
C TYR A 20 7.57 11.36 -6.83
N ALA A 21 7.96 10.16 -7.28
CA ALA A 21 9.36 9.82 -7.49
C ALA A 21 10.04 10.79 -8.47
N ALA A 22 9.38 11.11 -9.58
CA ALA A 22 9.88 12.08 -10.56
C ALA A 22 9.97 13.50 -9.98
N CYS A 23 8.94 13.91 -9.22
CA CYS A 23 8.92 15.18 -8.50
C CYS A 23 10.05 15.27 -7.48
N VAL A 24 10.24 14.30 -6.60
CA VAL A 24 11.30 14.30 -5.58
C VAL A 24 12.70 14.29 -6.21
N LEU A 25 12.88 13.56 -7.30
CA LEU A 25 14.11 13.63 -8.09
C LEU A 25 14.36 15.03 -8.68
N ALA A 26 13.32 15.85 -8.81
CA ALA A 26 13.34 17.16 -9.45
C ALA A 26 13.12 18.35 -8.49
N GLN A 27 12.54 18.14 -7.30
CA GLN A 27 12.00 19.16 -6.40
C GLN A 27 11.92 18.69 -4.95
N LYS A 28 11.66 19.70 -4.11
CA LYS A 28 11.96 19.76 -2.70
C LYS A 28 10.66 20.03 -1.89
N GLY A 29 10.33 19.17 -0.91
CA GLY A 29 9.66 19.54 0.35
C GLY A 29 8.13 19.39 0.53
N VAL A 30 7.75 18.33 1.28
CA VAL A 30 6.71 18.16 2.36
C VAL A 30 5.19 17.97 2.03
N ASP A 31 4.50 17.34 3.00
CA ASP A 31 3.58 16.18 2.97
C ASP A 31 2.06 16.43 3.13
N VAL A 32 1.32 15.30 3.15
CA VAL A 32 -0.13 15.10 2.97
C VAL A 32 -0.66 14.01 3.96
N PHE A 33 -1.96 13.93 4.33
CA PHE A 33 -2.52 13.26 5.55
C PHE A 33 -3.77 12.32 5.31
N GLY A 34 -4.37 11.57 6.30
CA GLY A 34 -5.33 10.38 6.22
C GLY A 34 -6.78 10.25 6.94
N ALA A 35 -7.46 9.08 6.80
CA ALA A 35 -8.92 8.73 6.89
C ALA A 35 -9.54 8.14 8.22
N THR A 36 -10.79 7.60 8.24
CA THR A 36 -11.56 7.07 9.42
C THR A 36 -12.12 5.65 9.17
N PHE A 37 -12.45 4.84 10.21
CA PHE A 37 -12.87 3.42 10.11
C PHE A 37 -13.99 3.05 11.10
N LYS A 38 -14.74 1.95 10.88
CA LYS A 38 -15.63 1.33 11.88
C LYS A 38 -15.63 -0.20 11.77
N ILE A 39 -15.46 -0.90 12.90
CA ILE A 39 -15.33 -2.36 12.92
C ILE A 39 -16.12 -2.91 14.12
N THR A 40 -17.14 -3.72 13.84
CA THR A 40 -18.11 -4.38 14.76
C THR A 40 -19.27 -3.51 15.30
N GLU A 41 -20.28 -4.18 15.90
CA GLU A 41 -21.60 -3.63 16.31
C GLU A 41 -21.55 -2.62 17.48
N GLU A 42 -20.37 -2.31 18.02
CA GLU A 42 -20.18 -1.30 19.07
C GLU A 42 -19.91 0.12 18.49
N LYS A 43 -19.68 1.10 19.37
CA LYS A 43 -19.47 2.51 18.99
C LYS A 43 -18.30 2.65 18.00
N PRO A 44 -18.39 3.59 17.03
CA PRO A 44 -17.32 3.81 16.05
C PRO A 44 -16.00 4.24 16.72
N SER A 45 -14.91 3.52 16.44
CA SER A 45 -13.54 3.96 16.77
C SER A 45 -12.99 4.81 15.64
N TYR A 46 -12.50 6.02 15.91
CA TYR A 46 -12.00 6.93 14.89
C TYR A 46 -10.49 7.13 14.99
N THR A 47 -9.87 7.45 13.86
CA THR A 47 -8.47 7.84 13.79
C THR A 47 -8.39 9.36 13.81
N ASP A 48 -7.87 9.92 14.91
CA ASP A 48 -7.61 11.35 15.01
C ASP A 48 -6.17 11.65 14.61
N PHE A 49 -5.99 12.22 13.43
CA PHE A 49 -4.67 12.62 12.92
C PHE A 49 -4.11 13.82 13.67
N SER A 50 -4.94 14.64 14.33
CA SER A 50 -4.44 15.76 15.15
C SER A 50 -3.75 15.29 16.43
N ALA A 51 -4.10 14.09 16.92
CA ALA A 51 -3.45 13.49 18.08
C ALA A 51 -2.00 13.08 17.78
N THR A 52 -1.68 12.71 16.54
CA THR A 52 -0.33 12.29 16.14
C THR A 52 0.47 13.32 15.35
N LEU A 53 -0.19 14.20 14.60
CA LEU A 53 0.47 15.19 13.73
C LEU A 53 0.40 16.62 14.27
N GLY A 54 -0.23 16.79 15.44
CA GLY A 54 -0.42 18.07 16.10
C GLY A 54 -1.65 18.85 15.61
N PRO A 55 -1.87 20.05 16.16
CA PRO A 55 -3.04 20.87 15.84
C PRO A 55 -3.18 21.10 14.33
N GLY A 56 -4.29 20.63 13.75
CA GLY A 56 -4.58 20.77 12.32
C GLY A 56 -4.14 19.59 11.44
N GLY A 57 -3.65 18.48 11.97
CA GLY A 57 -3.40 17.26 11.19
C GLY A 57 -4.68 16.64 10.60
N HIS A 58 -4.79 16.54 9.27
CA HIS A 58 -6.02 16.11 8.56
C HIS A 58 -5.76 15.67 7.12
N SER A 59 -6.51 14.71 6.57
CA SER A 59 -6.43 14.21 5.17
C SER A 59 -7.30 14.86 4.14
N TRP A 60 -7.17 14.35 2.91
CA TRP A 60 -8.13 14.52 1.83
C TRP A 60 -8.65 13.20 1.29
N ASN A 61 -9.98 13.12 1.17
CA ASN A 61 -10.62 12.25 0.21
C ASN A 61 -10.55 12.93 -1.16
N VAL A 62 -9.98 12.26 -2.16
CA VAL A 62 -9.67 12.89 -3.45
C VAL A 62 -10.30 12.15 -4.63
N ILE A 63 -10.71 12.92 -5.64
CA ILE A 63 -11.02 12.38 -6.96
C ILE A 63 -9.68 12.09 -7.65
N ARG A 64 -9.39 10.81 -7.87
CA ARG A 64 -8.09 10.35 -8.40
C ARG A 64 -7.71 10.99 -9.73
N ALA A 65 -8.67 11.25 -10.61
CA ALA A 65 -8.41 11.90 -11.89
C ALA A 65 -7.83 13.32 -11.72
N GLU A 66 -8.24 14.03 -10.68
CA GLU A 66 -7.80 15.39 -10.39
C GLU A 66 -6.51 15.40 -9.57
N SER A 67 -6.44 14.58 -8.53
CA SER A 67 -5.24 14.48 -7.69
C SER A 67 -4.03 14.02 -8.48
N ASP A 68 -4.18 12.98 -9.30
CA ASP A 68 -3.07 12.43 -10.09
C ASP A 68 -2.62 13.44 -11.15
N GLU A 69 -3.56 14.15 -11.79
CA GLU A 69 -3.24 15.23 -12.73
C GLU A 69 -2.51 16.38 -12.05
N MET A 70 -2.91 16.75 -10.82
CA MET A 70 -2.25 17.79 -10.04
C MET A 70 -0.80 17.42 -9.73
N ILE A 71 -0.55 16.20 -9.24
CA ILE A 71 0.81 15.71 -8.91
C ILE A 71 1.64 15.57 -10.18
N PHE A 72 1.06 15.06 -11.28
CA PHE A 72 1.74 14.94 -12.57
C PHE A 72 2.16 16.30 -13.15
N ARG A 73 1.28 17.30 -13.09
CA ARG A 73 1.61 18.69 -13.47
C ARG A 73 2.65 19.30 -12.52
N HIS A 74 2.58 18.99 -11.23
CA HIS A 74 3.58 19.44 -10.28
C HIS A 74 4.96 18.90 -10.65
N ALA A 75 5.11 17.60 -10.94
CA ALA A 75 6.36 17.02 -11.45
C ALA A 75 6.90 17.78 -12.68
N THR A 76 6.02 18.21 -13.60
CA THR A 76 6.42 19.04 -14.75
C THR A 76 7.00 20.39 -14.30
N ARG A 77 6.34 21.07 -13.35
CA ARG A 77 6.84 22.32 -12.73
C ARG A 77 8.15 22.13 -11.98
N CYS A 78 8.46 20.89 -11.59
CA CYS A 78 9.75 20.50 -11.02
C CYS A 78 10.90 20.44 -12.03
N GLY A 79 10.60 20.50 -13.33
CA GLY A 79 11.59 20.30 -14.39
C GLY A 79 11.61 18.88 -14.95
N VAL A 80 10.68 18.01 -14.55
CA VAL A 80 10.52 16.70 -15.19
C VAL A 80 9.96 16.87 -16.60
N LYS A 81 10.56 16.20 -17.58
CA LYS A 81 9.97 16.07 -18.92
C LYS A 81 8.89 14.99 -18.89
N THR A 82 7.63 15.41 -18.92
CA THR A 82 6.47 14.51 -18.84
C THR A 82 5.83 14.27 -20.20
N PHE A 83 5.39 13.04 -20.47
CA PHE A 83 4.73 12.67 -21.73
C PHE A 83 3.41 11.95 -21.47
N LYS A 84 2.29 12.58 -21.85
CA LYS A 84 0.96 11.96 -21.80
C LYS A 84 0.70 11.13 -23.05
N GLY A 85 -0.24 10.19 -22.97
CA GLY A 85 -0.67 9.37 -24.11
C GLY A 85 0.47 8.56 -24.75
N THR A 86 1.58 8.37 -24.03
CA THR A 86 2.79 7.67 -24.48
C THR A 86 2.94 6.41 -23.66
N LYS A 87 2.75 5.26 -24.30
CA LYS A 87 2.82 3.94 -23.67
C LYS A 87 4.21 3.34 -23.90
N VAL A 88 4.86 2.90 -22.83
CA VAL A 88 6.07 2.07 -22.95
C VAL A 88 5.65 0.66 -23.34
N GLU A 89 6.22 0.15 -24.43
CA GLU A 89 5.87 -1.16 -24.99
C GLU A 89 6.84 -2.24 -24.52
N SER A 90 8.15 -2.01 -24.63
CA SER A 90 9.17 -2.98 -24.22
C SER A 90 10.44 -2.31 -23.73
N LEU A 91 11.23 -3.08 -22.98
CA LEU A 91 12.57 -2.78 -22.50
C LEU A 91 13.59 -3.66 -23.24
N SER A 92 14.79 -3.12 -23.46
CA SER A 92 15.96 -3.86 -23.93
C SER A 92 16.99 -3.97 -22.80
N PHE A 93 17.57 -5.16 -22.63
CA PHE A 93 18.49 -5.49 -21.55
C PHE A 93 19.86 -5.90 -22.09
N GLU A 94 20.89 -5.52 -21.34
CA GLU A 94 22.26 -6.02 -21.49
C GLU A 94 22.62 -6.93 -20.31
N PRO A 95 23.45 -7.97 -20.48
CA PRO A 95 23.90 -8.80 -19.38
C PRO A 95 24.57 -7.98 -18.26
N PHE A 96 24.28 -8.29 -17.01
CA PHE A 96 24.89 -7.64 -15.85
C PHE A 96 25.45 -8.69 -14.89
N ALA A 97 26.78 -8.81 -14.85
CA ALA A 97 27.49 -9.84 -14.11
C ALA A 97 27.91 -9.33 -12.71
N ASP A 98 26.94 -9.23 -11.80
CA ASP A 98 27.19 -9.08 -10.36
C ASP A 98 26.36 -10.14 -9.63
N ALA A 99 27.07 -11.10 -9.03
CA ALA A 99 26.48 -12.25 -8.36
C ALA A 99 25.65 -11.85 -7.13
N LYS A 100 25.83 -10.64 -6.58
CA LYS A 100 25.04 -10.14 -5.46
C LYS A 100 23.57 -9.94 -5.83
N PHE A 101 23.26 -9.60 -7.09
CA PHE A 101 21.87 -9.50 -7.54
C PHE A 101 21.28 -10.89 -7.79
N SER A 102 20.96 -11.58 -6.69
CA SER A 102 20.43 -12.94 -6.70
C SER A 102 19.12 -13.06 -5.90
N PRO A 103 18.30 -14.09 -6.18
CA PRO A 103 17.11 -14.38 -5.39
C PRO A 103 17.41 -14.65 -3.91
N VAL A 104 18.62 -15.09 -3.55
CA VAL A 104 19.03 -15.32 -2.15
C VAL A 104 18.97 -14.02 -1.34
N ASP A 105 19.28 -12.91 -1.99
CA ASP A 105 19.24 -11.57 -1.41
C ASP A 105 17.94 -10.84 -1.71
N TYR A 106 16.88 -11.55 -2.13
CA TYR A 106 15.60 -10.96 -2.55
C TYR A 106 15.76 -9.94 -3.70
N MET A 107 16.83 -10.07 -4.49
CA MET A 107 17.11 -9.22 -5.65
C MET A 107 16.74 -9.94 -6.95
N ALA A 108 16.43 -9.15 -7.99
CA ALA A 108 16.24 -9.67 -9.34
C ALA A 108 17.35 -9.20 -10.29
N ASN A 109 17.78 -10.07 -11.20
CA ASN A 109 18.76 -9.74 -12.24
C ASN A 109 18.30 -10.24 -13.62
N PRO A 110 17.45 -9.47 -14.33
CA PRO A 110 17.12 -9.71 -15.73
C PRO A 110 18.19 -9.18 -16.70
N GLY A 111 19.34 -8.72 -16.20
CA GLY A 111 20.25 -7.81 -16.90
C GLY A 111 19.93 -6.33 -16.62
N ARG A 112 20.80 -5.43 -17.10
CA ARG A 112 20.60 -3.99 -17.00
C ARG A 112 19.77 -3.52 -18.18
N GLN A 113 18.65 -2.88 -17.90
CA GLN A 113 17.87 -2.23 -18.94
C GLN A 113 18.61 -0.99 -19.48
N VAL A 114 18.68 -0.84 -20.80
CA VAL A 114 19.43 0.25 -21.46
C VAL A 114 18.55 1.15 -22.33
N SER A 115 17.39 0.64 -22.75
CA SER A 115 16.42 1.43 -23.51
C SER A 115 15.00 0.89 -23.40
N ALA A 116 14.03 1.70 -23.81
CA ALA A 116 12.62 1.36 -23.89
C ALA A 116 12.05 1.82 -25.23
N THR A 117 11.17 1.01 -25.81
CA THR A 117 10.34 1.41 -26.95
C THR A 117 9.01 1.99 -26.45
N TRP A 118 8.47 2.95 -27.18
CA TRP A 118 7.20 3.58 -26.85
C TRP A 118 6.31 3.78 -28.07
N SER A 119 5.01 3.84 -27.82
CA SER A 119 3.96 4.09 -28.82
C SER A 119 2.98 5.16 -28.33
N ARG A 120 2.27 5.79 -29.28
CA ARG A 120 1.18 6.74 -29.03
C ARG A 120 -0.04 6.37 -29.86
N LYS A 121 -1.21 6.87 -29.45
CA LYS A 121 -2.49 6.63 -30.15
C LYS A 121 -2.54 7.23 -31.57
N ASP A 122 -1.71 8.21 -31.86
CA ASP A 122 -1.56 8.82 -33.20
C ASP A 122 -0.71 7.96 -34.16
N GLY A 123 -0.27 6.78 -33.70
CA GLY A 123 0.58 5.86 -34.48
C GLY A 123 2.08 6.17 -34.40
N THR A 124 2.49 7.26 -33.76
CA THR A 124 3.91 7.57 -33.59
C THR A 124 4.57 6.62 -32.59
N THR A 125 5.79 6.20 -32.90
CA THR A 125 6.60 5.29 -32.08
C THR A 125 8.04 5.79 -31.99
N GLY A 126 8.79 5.24 -31.05
CA GLY A 126 10.21 5.53 -30.92
C GLY A 126 10.88 4.72 -29.82
N ALA A 127 12.12 5.09 -29.51
CA ALA A 127 12.90 4.51 -28.43
C ALA A 127 13.56 5.60 -27.58
N ILE A 128 13.81 5.28 -26.31
CA ILE A 128 14.54 6.14 -25.38
C ILE A 128 15.57 5.31 -24.62
N ALA A 129 16.83 5.74 -24.63
CA ALA A 129 17.89 5.17 -23.81
C ALA A 129 17.91 5.78 -22.41
N PHE A 130 18.31 5.02 -21.40
CA PHE A 130 18.40 5.54 -20.02
C PHE A 130 19.29 4.70 -19.11
N ASP A 131 19.72 5.31 -18.00
CA ASP A 131 20.62 4.66 -17.03
C ASP A 131 19.84 3.94 -15.92
N TYR A 132 18.73 4.52 -15.46
CA TYR A 132 17.87 3.95 -14.41
C TYR A 132 16.39 3.90 -14.81
N LEU A 133 15.68 2.88 -14.33
CA LEU A 133 14.23 2.70 -14.46
C LEU A 133 13.53 2.79 -13.10
N ILE A 134 12.43 3.53 -13.04
CA ILE A 134 11.41 3.37 -12.00
C ILE A 134 10.15 2.80 -12.67
N ASP A 135 9.82 1.55 -12.36
CA ASP A 135 8.55 0.96 -12.74
C ASP A 135 7.46 1.40 -11.78
N ALA A 136 6.67 2.38 -12.21
CA ALA A 136 5.49 2.90 -11.52
C ALA A 136 4.21 2.62 -12.34
N SER A 137 4.21 1.55 -13.15
CA SER A 137 3.16 1.27 -14.15
C SER A 137 1.85 0.77 -13.53
N GLY A 138 1.76 0.80 -12.21
CA GLY A 138 0.62 0.32 -11.44
C GLY A 138 0.39 -1.17 -11.67
N ARG A 139 -0.88 -1.61 -11.65
CA ARG A 139 -1.23 -3.03 -11.76
C ARG A 139 -0.69 -3.74 -13.01
N TYR A 140 -0.37 -2.99 -14.08
CA TYR A 140 0.30 -3.52 -15.27
C TYR A 140 1.61 -4.25 -14.92
N GLY A 141 2.40 -3.69 -14.00
CA GLY A 141 3.64 -4.29 -13.49
C GLY A 141 4.63 -4.62 -14.60
N LEU A 142 5.15 -3.59 -15.28
CA LEU A 142 6.08 -3.75 -16.39
C LEU A 142 7.23 -4.70 -16.04
N MET A 143 7.86 -4.53 -14.88
CA MET A 143 8.93 -5.41 -14.42
C MET A 143 8.35 -6.69 -13.81
N SER A 144 7.54 -6.59 -12.75
CA SER A 144 7.11 -7.76 -11.96
C SER A 144 6.29 -8.79 -12.76
N ASN A 145 5.42 -8.34 -13.66
CA ASN A 145 4.58 -9.23 -14.45
C ASN A 145 5.20 -9.63 -15.79
N LYS A 146 5.75 -8.67 -16.53
CA LYS A 146 6.17 -8.91 -17.91
C LYS A 146 7.60 -9.44 -18.04
N TYR A 147 8.53 -9.03 -17.18
CA TYR A 147 9.94 -9.43 -17.30
C TYR A 147 10.41 -10.40 -16.21
N LEU A 148 9.99 -10.19 -14.96
CA LEU A 148 10.47 -10.97 -13.82
C LEU A 148 9.57 -12.17 -13.50
N HIS A 149 8.28 -12.08 -13.84
CA HIS A 149 7.25 -13.08 -13.47
C HIS A 149 7.26 -13.44 -11.98
N ASN A 150 7.59 -12.46 -11.13
CA ASN A 150 7.85 -12.65 -9.71
C ASN A 150 6.68 -12.20 -8.82
N ARG A 151 5.56 -11.75 -9.40
CA ARG A 151 4.32 -11.46 -8.68
C ARG A 151 3.66 -12.74 -8.16
N ARG A 152 3.19 -12.73 -6.93
CA ARG A 152 2.46 -13.82 -6.26
C ARG A 152 1.22 -13.27 -5.58
N PHE A 153 0.07 -13.88 -5.86
CA PHE A 153 -1.21 -13.48 -5.30
C PHE A 153 -1.47 -14.19 -3.97
N ASN A 154 -1.94 -13.42 -2.98
CA ASN A 154 -2.42 -13.95 -1.71
C ASN A 154 -3.78 -14.65 -1.94
N GLN A 155 -3.87 -15.92 -1.57
CA GLN A 155 -5.09 -16.71 -1.82
C GLN A 155 -6.24 -16.34 -0.86
N GLY A 156 -5.94 -15.86 0.35
CA GLY A 156 -6.93 -15.46 1.36
C GLY A 156 -7.55 -14.09 1.14
N LEU A 157 -6.98 -13.31 0.22
CA LEU A 157 -7.40 -11.94 -0.12
C LEU A 157 -7.67 -11.81 -1.63
N LYS A 158 -8.34 -12.82 -2.22
CA LYS A 158 -8.89 -12.76 -3.59
C LYS A 158 -10.28 -12.11 -3.57
N ASN A 159 -10.30 -10.83 -3.20
CA ASN A 159 -11.54 -10.08 -3.10
C ASN A 159 -11.98 -9.53 -4.47
N ILE A 160 -13.23 -9.10 -4.55
CA ILE A 160 -13.79 -8.34 -5.67
C ILE A 160 -14.43 -7.08 -5.11
N ALA A 161 -14.07 -5.94 -5.70
CA ALA A 161 -14.65 -4.64 -5.35
C ALA A 161 -15.70 -4.27 -6.39
N ASN A 162 -16.89 -3.87 -5.95
CA ASN A 162 -17.94 -3.28 -6.78
C ASN A 162 -18.35 -1.94 -6.18
N TRP A 163 -18.33 -0.87 -6.97
CA TRP A 163 -18.59 0.47 -6.44
C TRP A 163 -19.22 1.39 -7.47
N THR A 164 -19.86 2.44 -6.96
CA THR A 164 -20.33 3.57 -7.77
C THR A 164 -20.29 4.85 -6.94
N TYR A 165 -20.67 5.95 -7.57
CA TYR A 165 -20.78 7.26 -6.95
C TYR A 165 -22.26 7.61 -6.79
N TRP A 166 -22.59 8.13 -5.61
CA TRP A 166 -23.94 8.53 -5.25
C TRP A 166 -23.99 10.05 -5.06
N LYS A 167 -25.11 10.65 -5.48
CA LYS A 167 -25.43 12.05 -5.24
C LYS A 167 -26.53 12.13 -4.19
N ASP A 168 -26.55 13.24 -3.46
CA ASP A 168 -27.59 13.56 -2.48
C ASP A 168 -27.65 12.52 -1.34
N ALA A 169 -26.54 11.80 -1.12
CA ALA A 169 -26.34 10.94 0.02
C ALA A 169 -26.07 11.77 1.28
N LYS A 170 -26.57 11.28 2.42
CA LYS A 170 -26.27 11.90 3.71
C LYS A 170 -24.79 11.74 4.03
N ARG A 171 -24.28 12.65 4.87
CA ARG A 171 -22.95 12.53 5.45
C ARG A 171 -23.03 11.71 6.72
N TYR A 172 -22.00 10.92 6.97
CA TYR A 172 -21.84 10.26 8.25
C TYR A 172 -21.61 11.31 9.33
N ASP A 173 -22.21 11.21 10.52
CA ASP A 173 -21.97 12.15 11.64
C ASP A 173 -22.11 13.64 11.26
N GLU A 174 -23.18 13.99 10.53
CA GLU A 174 -23.44 15.37 10.07
C GLU A 174 -23.50 16.37 11.25
N GLY A 175 -22.76 17.47 11.13
CA GLY A 175 -22.53 18.45 12.20
C GLY A 175 -21.56 17.99 13.30
N GLY A 176 -21.12 16.74 13.27
CA GLY A 176 -20.17 16.16 14.20
C GLY A 176 -18.71 16.30 13.78
N ARG A 177 -17.81 15.74 14.59
CA ARG A 177 -16.35 15.82 14.33
C ARG A 177 -15.91 14.95 13.16
N THR A 178 -16.70 13.95 12.79
CA THR A 178 -16.37 12.97 11.74
C THR A 178 -17.20 13.13 10.47
N GLU A 179 -17.80 14.30 10.24
CA GLU A 179 -18.71 14.51 9.10
C GLU A 179 -18.13 14.11 7.72
N ASN A 180 -16.84 14.39 7.51
CA ASN A 180 -16.15 14.21 6.23
C ASN A 180 -15.23 12.98 6.20
N SER A 181 -15.34 12.17 7.23
CA SER A 181 -14.55 10.96 7.39
C SER A 181 -15.03 9.85 6.47
N PRO A 182 -14.11 9.06 5.87
CA PRO A 182 -14.45 7.76 5.32
C PRO A 182 -15.15 6.88 6.36
N LEU A 183 -16.23 6.23 5.95
CA LEU A 183 -16.90 5.19 6.73
C LEU A 183 -16.59 3.83 6.11
N PHE A 184 -16.13 2.90 6.93
CA PHE A 184 -15.93 1.50 6.58
C PHE A 184 -16.85 0.67 7.45
N GLU A 185 -17.58 -0.27 6.87
CA GLU A 185 -18.54 -1.09 7.61
C GLU A 185 -18.39 -2.57 7.21
N GLY A 186 -18.22 -3.45 8.20
CA GLY A 186 -18.26 -4.89 7.97
C GLY A 186 -19.66 -5.33 7.57
N LEU A 187 -19.78 -6.23 6.58
CA LEU A 187 -21.09 -6.73 6.16
C LEU A 187 -21.67 -7.63 7.25
N SER A 188 -22.97 -7.49 7.49
CA SER A 188 -23.72 -8.21 8.52
C SER A 188 -23.78 -9.72 8.32
N ASP A 189 -23.31 -10.25 7.19
CA ASP A 189 -23.16 -11.68 6.91
C ASP A 189 -21.70 -12.16 6.97
N ALA A 190 -20.76 -11.28 7.33
CA ALA A 190 -19.32 -11.54 7.34
C ALA A 190 -18.73 -12.02 6.01
N SER A 191 -19.38 -11.68 4.89
CA SER A 191 -18.85 -11.97 3.56
C SER A 191 -17.76 -11.00 3.11
N GLY A 192 -17.66 -9.84 3.77
CA GLY A 192 -16.71 -8.79 3.44
C GLY A 192 -17.03 -7.50 4.18
N TRP A 193 -16.80 -6.37 3.51
CA TRP A 193 -17.00 -5.02 4.05
C TRP A 193 -17.42 -4.04 2.95
N ALA A 194 -17.83 -2.84 3.34
CA ALA A 194 -18.21 -1.75 2.45
C ALA A 194 -17.54 -0.43 2.87
N TRP A 195 -17.35 0.48 1.92
CA TRP A 195 -16.91 1.85 2.17
C TRP A 195 -17.96 2.86 1.75
N ALA A 196 -17.92 4.04 2.39
CA ALA A 196 -18.58 5.27 2.00
C ALA A 196 -17.60 6.43 2.22
N ILE A 197 -17.13 7.05 1.14
CA ILE A 197 -16.08 8.07 1.15
C ILE A 197 -16.64 9.36 0.53
N PRO A 198 -16.85 10.43 1.32
CA PRO A 198 -17.36 11.70 0.79
C PRO A 198 -16.29 12.41 -0.02
N LEU A 199 -16.67 12.94 -1.18
CA LEU A 199 -15.78 13.65 -2.11
C LEU A 199 -16.13 15.13 -2.18
N HIS A 200 -15.15 15.93 -2.61
CA HIS A 200 -15.28 17.39 -2.62
C HIS A 200 -16.33 17.93 -3.62
N ASP A 201 -16.75 17.12 -4.59
CA ASP A 201 -17.79 17.46 -5.58
C ASP A 201 -19.22 17.18 -5.07
N GLY A 202 -19.35 16.80 -3.79
CA GLY A 202 -20.62 16.45 -3.17
C GLY A 202 -21.07 15.02 -3.42
N THR A 203 -20.26 14.20 -4.10
CA THR A 203 -20.58 12.78 -4.30
C THR A 203 -20.07 11.91 -3.16
N LEU A 204 -20.73 10.76 -2.94
CA LEU A 204 -20.29 9.71 -2.04
C LEU A 204 -19.81 8.52 -2.86
N SER A 205 -18.51 8.23 -2.80
CA SER A 205 -17.96 6.98 -3.35
C SER A 205 -18.37 5.84 -2.43
N CYS A 206 -19.14 4.88 -2.92
CA CYS A 206 -19.58 3.75 -2.11
C CYS A 206 -19.28 2.42 -2.80
N GLY A 207 -18.65 1.50 -2.09
CA GLY A 207 -18.25 0.21 -2.63
C GLY A 207 -18.40 -0.94 -1.65
N ILE A 208 -18.49 -2.14 -2.20
CA ILE A 208 -18.52 -3.41 -1.47
C ILE A 208 -17.31 -4.23 -1.91
N VAL A 209 -16.58 -4.76 -0.93
CA VAL A 209 -15.45 -5.67 -1.10
C VAL A 209 -15.78 -6.99 -0.44
N VAL A 210 -15.80 -8.05 -1.24
CA VAL A 210 -16.21 -9.40 -0.81
C VAL A 210 -15.29 -10.44 -1.42
N TYR A 211 -15.10 -11.57 -0.73
CA TYR A 211 -14.37 -12.70 -1.30
C TYR A 211 -15.01 -13.17 -2.61
N GLN A 212 -14.25 -13.22 -3.70
CA GLN A 212 -14.76 -13.31 -5.07
C GLN A 212 -15.72 -14.49 -5.29
N GLU A 213 -15.40 -15.67 -4.74
CA GLU A 213 -16.24 -16.87 -4.91
C GLU A 213 -17.62 -16.66 -4.27
N ARG A 214 -17.66 -16.17 -3.02
CA ARG A 214 -18.91 -15.85 -2.31
C ARG A 214 -19.74 -14.80 -3.03
N PHE A 215 -19.09 -13.77 -3.59
CA PHE A 215 -19.77 -12.74 -4.36
C PHE A 215 -20.49 -13.34 -5.57
N PHE A 216 -19.82 -14.20 -6.35
CA PHE A 216 -20.42 -14.81 -7.53
C PHE A 216 -21.52 -15.83 -7.20
N GLU A 217 -21.36 -16.59 -6.12
CA GLU A 217 -22.40 -17.50 -5.62
C GLU A 217 -23.68 -16.73 -5.26
N LYS A 218 -23.57 -15.68 -4.45
CA LYS A 218 -24.71 -14.83 -4.07
C LYS A 218 -25.32 -14.10 -5.24
N LYS A 219 -24.49 -13.55 -6.15
CA LYS A 219 -24.97 -12.88 -7.36
C LYS A 219 -25.82 -13.82 -8.21
N LYS A 220 -25.31 -15.03 -8.45
CA LYS A 220 -26.02 -16.05 -9.22
C LYS A 220 -27.33 -16.45 -8.56
N ALA A 221 -27.33 -16.65 -7.24
CA ALA A 221 -28.52 -17.02 -6.48
C ALA A 221 -29.60 -15.93 -6.46
N SER A 222 -29.20 -14.64 -6.49
CA SER A 222 -30.14 -13.52 -6.44
C SER A 222 -30.98 -13.35 -7.71
N GLY A 223 -30.46 -13.77 -8.88
CA GLY A 223 -31.08 -13.49 -10.18
C GLY A 223 -31.12 -12.00 -10.58
N LEU A 224 -30.54 -11.11 -9.77
CA LEU A 224 -30.55 -9.66 -9.99
C LEU A 224 -29.49 -9.24 -11.03
N ASP A 225 -29.76 -8.13 -11.72
CA ASP A 225 -28.74 -7.48 -12.53
C ASP A 225 -27.60 -6.90 -11.67
N GLY A 226 -26.54 -6.40 -12.29
CA GLY A 226 -25.36 -5.92 -11.55
C GLY A 226 -25.67 -4.81 -10.55
N LEU A 227 -26.46 -3.81 -10.93
CA LEU A 227 -26.73 -2.64 -10.10
C LEU A 227 -27.75 -2.97 -9.02
N ALA A 228 -28.81 -3.71 -9.36
CA ALA A 228 -29.80 -4.20 -8.42
C ALA A 228 -29.15 -5.11 -7.36
N PHE A 229 -28.27 -6.02 -7.78
CA PHE A 229 -27.51 -6.85 -6.86
C PHE A 229 -26.61 -6.04 -5.93
N TYR A 230 -25.85 -5.07 -6.47
CA TYR A 230 -25.02 -4.18 -5.65
C TYR A 230 -25.83 -3.42 -4.59
N LYS A 231 -26.98 -2.85 -4.96
CA LYS A 231 -27.88 -2.16 -4.02
C LYS A 231 -28.47 -3.10 -2.98
N ASP A 232 -28.84 -4.32 -3.37
CA ASP A 232 -29.34 -5.32 -2.44
C ASP A 232 -28.26 -5.76 -1.45
N TYR A 233 -27.03 -5.97 -1.94
CA TYR A 233 -25.89 -6.36 -1.11
C TYR A 233 -25.47 -5.24 -0.13
N LEU A 234 -25.64 -3.96 -0.51
CA LEU A 234 -25.37 -2.83 0.39
C LEU A 234 -26.24 -2.84 1.66
N LYS A 235 -27.41 -3.49 1.64
CA LYS A 235 -28.26 -3.63 2.84
C LYS A 235 -27.57 -4.42 3.96
N LEU A 236 -26.51 -5.18 3.64
CA LEU A 236 -25.70 -5.84 4.65
C LEU A 236 -24.75 -4.86 5.37
N ALA A 237 -24.62 -3.63 4.90
CA ALA A 237 -23.94 -2.53 5.58
C ALA A 237 -25.01 -1.48 5.98
N PRO A 238 -25.74 -1.68 7.09
CA PRO A 238 -26.95 -0.91 7.39
C PRO A 238 -26.71 0.59 7.59
N GLN A 239 -25.57 1.02 8.15
CA GLN A 239 -25.28 2.45 8.27
C GLN A 239 -24.99 3.08 6.91
N ILE A 240 -24.16 2.44 6.10
CA ILE A 240 -23.90 2.91 4.73
C ILE A 240 -25.20 2.91 3.92
N SER A 241 -26.05 1.89 4.09
CA SER A 241 -27.36 1.84 3.43
C SER A 241 -28.28 2.98 3.86
N ASP A 242 -28.24 3.41 5.12
CA ASP A 242 -29.02 4.56 5.62
C ASP A 242 -28.53 5.89 5.01
N LEU A 243 -27.21 6.06 4.84
CA LEU A 243 -26.65 7.24 4.16
C LEU A 243 -27.16 7.36 2.71
N LEU A 244 -27.51 6.23 2.10
CA LEU A 244 -27.92 6.13 0.71
C LEU A 244 -29.43 6.12 0.50
N HIS A 245 -30.24 6.18 1.57
CA HIS A 245 -31.70 6.01 1.50
C HIS A 245 -32.37 6.93 0.45
N ASP A 246 -32.02 8.21 0.46
CA ASP A 246 -32.57 9.24 -0.44
C ASP A 246 -31.62 9.56 -1.61
N ALA A 247 -30.52 8.83 -1.73
CA ALA A 247 -29.45 9.10 -2.68
C ALA A 247 -29.73 8.53 -4.07
N SER A 248 -29.16 9.16 -5.09
CA SER A 248 -29.23 8.70 -6.48
C SER A 248 -27.88 8.23 -7.00
N VAL A 249 -27.86 7.14 -7.77
CA VAL A 249 -26.62 6.64 -8.39
C VAL A 249 -26.26 7.51 -9.59
N MET A 250 -25.06 8.09 -9.61
CA MET A 250 -24.61 8.98 -10.69
C MET A 250 -23.96 8.24 -11.86
N ALA A 251 -23.28 7.13 -11.58
CA ALA A 251 -22.38 6.48 -12.53
C ALA A 251 -22.71 5.00 -12.71
N ASN A 252 -22.22 4.46 -13.82
CA ASN A 252 -22.25 3.02 -14.05
C ASN A 252 -21.48 2.30 -12.94
N LEU A 253 -22.05 1.19 -12.49
CA LEU A 253 -21.40 0.29 -11.54
C LEU A 253 -20.03 -0.12 -12.08
N ARG A 254 -19.00 0.12 -11.27
CA ARG A 254 -17.63 -0.28 -11.52
C ARG A 254 -17.33 -1.56 -10.76
N ARG A 255 -16.41 -2.35 -11.31
CA ARG A 255 -15.96 -3.60 -10.73
C ARG A 255 -14.51 -3.84 -11.07
N ASP A 256 -13.72 -4.31 -10.11
CA ASP A 256 -12.33 -4.70 -10.31
C ASP A 256 -11.98 -5.90 -9.41
N SER A 257 -10.99 -6.69 -9.83
CA SER A 257 -10.43 -7.74 -8.98
C SER A 257 -9.56 -7.09 -7.91
N ASP A 258 -9.86 -7.37 -6.65
CA ASP A 258 -9.22 -6.74 -5.50
C ASP A 258 -8.22 -7.71 -4.85
N TRP A 259 -7.39 -8.32 -5.69
CA TRP A 259 -6.48 -9.38 -5.27
C TRP A 259 -5.22 -8.79 -4.67
N SER A 260 -4.95 -9.09 -3.41
CA SER A 260 -3.66 -8.75 -2.80
C SER A 260 -2.53 -9.56 -3.43
N TYR A 261 -1.38 -8.91 -3.67
CA TYR A 261 -0.19 -9.55 -4.22
C TYR A 261 1.09 -8.85 -3.78
N GLY A 262 2.17 -9.61 -3.76
CA GLY A 262 3.54 -9.10 -3.59
C GLY A 262 4.47 -9.63 -4.68
N ALA A 263 5.64 -9.04 -4.81
CA ALA A 263 6.73 -9.56 -5.63
C ALA A 263 7.86 -10.08 -4.73
N SER A 264 8.59 -11.11 -5.19
CA SER A 264 9.74 -11.64 -4.44
C SER A 264 10.99 -10.75 -4.49
N ALA A 265 10.97 -9.72 -5.33
CA ALA A 265 12.02 -8.71 -5.47
C ALA A 265 11.43 -7.41 -6.03
N TYR A 266 11.81 -6.27 -5.44
CA TYR A 266 11.38 -4.92 -5.81
C TYR A 266 12.51 -4.08 -6.42
N ALA A 267 13.73 -4.63 -6.52
CA ALA A 267 14.87 -3.94 -7.12
C ALA A 267 15.82 -4.91 -7.85
N GLY A 268 16.66 -4.32 -8.70
CA GLY A 268 17.76 -5.00 -9.39
C GLY A 268 18.72 -4.01 -10.04
N PRO A 269 19.61 -4.48 -10.96
CA PRO A 269 20.56 -3.61 -11.65
C PRO A 269 19.83 -2.52 -12.43
N GLY A 270 20.02 -1.26 -12.05
CA GLY A 270 19.45 -0.11 -12.73
C GLY A 270 17.94 0.12 -12.53
N PHE A 271 17.18 -0.75 -11.86
CA PHE A 271 15.73 -0.56 -11.71
C PHE A 271 15.20 -0.62 -10.28
N ARG A 272 14.09 0.08 -10.04
CA ARG A 272 13.29 0.09 -8.80
C ARG A 272 11.80 -0.08 -9.15
N ILE A 273 11.05 -0.82 -8.35
CA ILE A 273 9.61 -1.08 -8.57
C ILE A 273 8.80 -0.41 -7.45
N VAL A 274 7.82 0.42 -7.81
CA VAL A 274 7.07 1.24 -6.84
C VAL A 274 5.55 1.07 -6.96
N GLY A 275 4.85 1.21 -5.82
CA GLY A 275 3.40 1.05 -5.70
C GLY A 275 2.87 -0.28 -6.29
N ASP A 276 1.68 -0.23 -6.88
CA ASP A 276 0.97 -1.37 -7.45
C ASP A 276 1.75 -2.14 -8.54
N ALA A 277 2.84 -1.60 -9.08
CA ALA A 277 3.73 -2.34 -9.97
C ALA A 277 4.37 -3.54 -9.26
N GLY A 278 4.76 -3.36 -7.99
CA GLY A 278 5.37 -4.39 -7.17
C GLY A 278 4.35 -5.12 -6.30
N CYS A 279 3.57 -4.38 -5.51
CA CYS A 279 2.69 -4.97 -4.50
C CYS A 279 1.39 -4.19 -4.34
N PHE A 280 0.35 -4.89 -3.88
CA PHE A 280 -0.96 -4.36 -3.58
C PHE A 280 -1.56 -5.12 -2.40
N VAL A 281 -2.22 -4.40 -1.50
CA VAL A 281 -2.94 -4.96 -0.33
C VAL A 281 -4.40 -4.50 -0.43
N ASP A 282 -5.31 -5.21 0.23
CA ASP A 282 -6.72 -4.85 0.36
C ASP A 282 -6.92 -3.36 0.76
N PRO A 283 -7.92 -2.67 0.17
CA PRO A 283 -8.13 -1.24 0.36
C PRO A 283 -8.71 -0.86 1.73
N TYR A 284 -8.97 -1.83 2.62
CA TYR A 284 -9.59 -1.60 3.92
C TYR A 284 -8.98 -0.44 4.71
N PHE A 285 -7.65 -0.35 4.76
CA PHE A 285 -6.94 0.71 5.47
C PHE A 285 -6.41 1.83 4.55
N SER A 286 -6.84 1.88 3.29
CA SER A 286 -6.44 2.94 2.33
C SER A 286 -4.93 3.12 2.13
N SER A 287 -4.14 2.05 2.28
CA SER A 287 -2.67 2.11 2.28
C SER A 287 -2.03 2.22 0.89
N GLY A 288 -2.76 1.98 -0.19
CA GLY A 288 -2.19 1.88 -1.55
C GLY A 288 -1.46 3.14 -2.03
N VAL A 289 -2.07 4.32 -1.85
CA VAL A 289 -1.41 5.59 -2.24
C VAL A 289 -0.21 5.89 -1.35
N HIS A 290 -0.31 5.61 -0.04
CA HIS A 290 0.83 5.72 0.89
C HIS A 290 2.00 4.83 0.46
N LEU A 291 1.75 3.55 0.18
CA LEU A 291 2.75 2.62 -0.34
C LEU A 291 3.36 3.11 -1.66
N ALA A 292 2.56 3.69 -2.56
CA ALA A 292 3.06 4.24 -3.82
C ALA A 292 3.98 5.46 -3.60
N LEU A 293 3.62 6.39 -2.71
CA LEU A 293 4.42 7.57 -2.41
C LEU A 293 5.71 7.23 -1.66
N THR A 294 5.63 6.40 -0.62
CA THR A 294 6.80 5.97 0.17
C THR A 294 7.79 5.15 -0.65
N SER A 295 7.32 4.20 -1.46
CA SER A 295 8.19 3.47 -2.40
C SER A 295 8.76 4.39 -3.49
N GLY A 296 7.99 5.38 -3.96
CA GLY A 296 8.46 6.43 -4.88
C GLY A 296 9.63 7.25 -4.30
N LEU A 297 9.52 7.70 -3.06
CA LEU A 297 10.59 8.38 -2.33
C LEU A 297 11.82 7.49 -2.15
N SER A 298 11.61 6.21 -1.80
CA SER A 298 12.68 5.21 -1.67
C SER A 298 13.44 5.00 -2.98
N ALA A 299 12.72 4.90 -4.11
CA ALA A 299 13.35 4.80 -5.42
C ALA A 299 14.17 6.06 -5.75
N ALA A 300 13.63 7.25 -5.50
CA ALA A 300 14.33 8.52 -5.72
C ALA A 300 15.62 8.62 -4.88
N ALA A 301 15.54 8.32 -3.58
CA ALA A 301 16.68 8.38 -2.67
C ALA A 301 17.78 7.37 -3.05
N THR A 302 17.42 6.11 -3.30
CA THR A 302 18.40 5.06 -3.59
C THR A 302 19.06 5.23 -4.96
N ILE A 303 18.32 5.68 -5.97
CA ILE A 303 18.90 6.03 -7.28
C ILE A 303 19.86 7.21 -7.14
N GLN A 304 19.50 8.25 -6.38
CA GLN A 304 20.41 9.38 -6.14
C GLN A 304 21.66 8.98 -5.37
N ALA A 305 21.55 8.09 -4.37
CA ALA A 305 22.69 7.56 -3.64
C ALA A 305 23.68 6.83 -4.57
N SER A 306 23.15 6.04 -5.51
CA SER A 306 23.94 5.32 -6.50
C SER A 306 24.62 6.29 -7.48
N ARG A 307 23.86 7.25 -8.03
CA ARG A 307 24.37 8.27 -8.96
C ARG A 307 25.45 9.16 -8.36
N ARG A 308 25.35 9.44 -7.06
CA ARG A 308 26.29 10.28 -6.30
C ARG A 308 27.42 9.48 -5.67
N LYS A 309 27.46 8.16 -5.86
CA LYS A 309 28.45 7.25 -5.27
C LYS A 309 28.52 7.32 -3.74
N GLN A 310 27.39 7.57 -3.08
CA GLN A 310 27.28 7.55 -1.62
C GLN A 310 27.34 6.11 -1.08
N CYS A 311 26.87 5.15 -1.88
CA CYS A 311 27.04 3.72 -1.68
C CYS A 311 27.12 3.03 -3.05
N ASP A 312 27.41 1.73 -3.07
CA ASP A 312 27.32 0.96 -4.31
C ASP A 312 25.83 0.72 -4.71
N GLU A 313 25.61 0.42 -5.99
CA GLU A 313 24.26 0.26 -6.54
C GLU A 313 23.50 -0.92 -5.93
N PHE A 314 24.21 -1.97 -5.53
CA PHE A 314 23.62 -3.13 -4.87
C PHE A 314 23.08 -2.75 -3.50
N ALA A 315 23.88 -2.08 -2.66
CA ALA A 315 23.47 -1.61 -1.34
C ALA A 315 22.26 -0.66 -1.44
N ALA A 316 22.27 0.25 -2.43
CA ALA A 316 21.13 1.10 -2.70
C ALA A 316 19.87 0.32 -3.14
N ALA A 317 20.02 -0.70 -4.00
CA ALA A 317 18.93 -1.56 -4.44
C ALA A 317 18.35 -2.37 -3.27
N LYS A 318 19.24 -2.90 -2.43
CA LYS A 318 18.92 -3.67 -1.25
C LYS A 318 18.15 -2.86 -0.22
N TRP A 319 18.55 -1.60 0.00
CA TRP A 319 17.82 -0.68 0.87
C TRP A 319 16.39 -0.45 0.37
N HIS A 320 16.22 -0.21 -0.94
CA HIS A 320 14.90 -0.02 -1.54
C HIS A 320 14.01 -1.25 -1.36
N ASP A 321 14.51 -2.41 -1.76
CA ASP A 321 13.79 -3.68 -1.67
C ASP A 321 13.38 -4.02 -0.23
N THR A 322 14.31 -3.85 0.72
CA THR A 322 14.03 -4.08 2.14
C THR A 322 12.93 -3.14 2.64
N LYS A 323 13.01 -1.83 2.32
CA LYS A 323 11.98 -0.87 2.74
C LYS A 323 10.61 -1.19 2.15
N VAL A 324 10.53 -1.57 0.86
CA VAL A 324 9.25 -1.89 0.19
C VAL A 324 8.67 -3.20 0.72
N SER A 325 9.48 -4.25 0.80
CA SER A 325 9.05 -5.58 1.27
C SER A 325 8.57 -5.54 2.73
N GLU A 326 9.27 -4.84 3.61
CA GLU A 326 8.87 -4.70 5.02
C GLU A 326 7.60 -3.87 5.16
N SER A 327 7.47 -2.77 4.42
CA SER A 327 6.26 -1.93 4.45
C SER A 327 5.04 -2.71 3.95
N TYR A 328 5.17 -3.42 2.82
CA TYR A 328 4.12 -4.30 2.29
C TYR A 328 3.73 -5.39 3.29
N THR A 329 4.70 -6.13 3.81
CA THR A 329 4.45 -7.28 4.68
C THR A 329 3.76 -6.85 5.98
N ARG A 330 4.15 -5.68 6.52
CA ARG A 330 3.49 -5.06 7.67
C ARG A 330 2.02 -4.75 7.39
N TRP A 331 1.72 -4.08 6.28
CA TRP A 331 0.34 -3.79 5.88
C TRP A 331 -0.48 -5.05 5.62
N LEU A 332 0.12 -6.04 4.97
CA LEU A 332 -0.51 -7.33 4.72
C LEU A 332 -0.89 -8.02 6.03
N LEU A 333 0.02 -8.07 7.01
CA LEU A 333 -0.24 -8.65 8.32
C LEU A 333 -1.46 -7.98 8.97
N PHE A 334 -1.50 -6.65 9.03
CA PHE A 334 -2.64 -5.94 9.62
C PHE A 334 -3.94 -6.23 8.87
N VAL A 335 -3.95 -6.10 7.55
CA VAL A 335 -5.15 -6.41 6.76
C VAL A 335 -5.62 -7.84 7.01
N MET A 336 -4.71 -8.83 7.00
CA MET A 336 -5.09 -10.23 7.24
C MET A 336 -5.66 -10.44 8.64
N THR A 337 -5.06 -9.84 9.68
CA THR A 337 -5.59 -9.90 11.05
C THR A 337 -7.00 -9.32 11.14
N PHE A 338 -7.26 -8.19 10.48
CA PHE A 338 -8.58 -7.55 10.52
C PHE A 338 -9.63 -8.25 9.65
N MET A 339 -9.25 -8.74 8.47
CA MET A 339 -10.14 -9.55 7.62
C MET A 339 -10.55 -10.83 8.34
N ARG A 340 -9.62 -11.44 9.10
CA ARG A 340 -9.93 -12.59 9.94
C ARG A 340 -10.98 -12.26 10.99
N GLN A 341 -10.83 -11.14 11.69
CA GLN A 341 -11.79 -10.68 12.70
C GLN A 341 -13.18 -10.41 12.10
N LEU A 342 -13.24 -9.71 10.96
CA LEU A 342 -14.50 -9.46 10.24
C LEU A 342 -15.22 -10.77 9.89
N ARG A 343 -14.46 -11.79 9.46
CA ARG A 343 -14.99 -13.11 9.10
C ARG A 343 -15.45 -13.94 10.31
N MET A 344 -14.77 -13.82 11.45
CA MET A 344 -15.01 -14.65 12.64
C MET A 344 -16.13 -14.14 13.57
N LYS A 345 -16.78 -13.00 13.28
CA LYS A 345 -17.91 -12.42 14.05
C LYS A 345 -17.87 -12.73 15.56
N GLN A 346 -16.93 -12.10 16.29
CA GLN A 346 -16.78 -12.22 17.75
C GLN A 346 -16.33 -13.58 18.33
N ALA A 347 -16.07 -14.63 17.56
CA ALA A 347 -15.71 -15.93 18.16
C ALA A 347 -14.34 -15.99 18.88
N SER A 348 -13.55 -14.90 18.93
CA SER A 348 -12.21 -14.93 19.54
C SER A 348 -11.79 -13.70 20.35
N PHE A 349 -12.70 -12.81 20.76
CA PHE A 349 -12.35 -11.75 21.73
C PHE A 349 -12.82 -12.04 23.18
N VAL A 350 -13.19 -13.27 23.50
CA VAL A 350 -13.55 -13.60 24.89
C VAL A 350 -12.37 -14.28 25.57
N GLN A 351 -11.36 -13.50 25.98
CA GLN A 351 -10.67 -13.73 27.25
C GLN A 351 -10.20 -12.42 27.92
N SER A 352 -10.77 -12.19 29.11
CA SER A 352 -10.45 -11.23 30.16
C SER A 352 -10.93 -9.78 29.99
N GLY A 353 -11.97 -9.45 30.75
CA GLY A 353 -12.54 -8.11 30.83
C GLY A 353 -11.62 -7.10 31.50
N LYS A 354 -11.29 -6.06 30.75
CA LYS A 354 -10.98 -4.67 31.15
C LYS A 354 -10.82 -3.91 29.83
N ASP A 355 -11.60 -2.84 29.65
CA ASP A 355 -11.65 -1.95 28.47
C ASP A 355 -11.52 -2.61 27.10
N SER A 356 -12.67 -2.76 26.41
CA SER A 356 -12.86 -3.35 25.08
C SER A 356 -11.56 -3.57 24.33
N SER A 357 -11.05 -4.78 24.41
CA SER A 357 -9.73 -5.19 23.97
C SER A 357 -9.51 -5.05 22.46
N PHE A 358 -10.57 -4.85 21.68
CA PHE A 358 -10.54 -4.35 20.31
C PHE A 358 -10.00 -2.91 20.23
N ASP A 359 -10.49 -2.00 21.07
CA ASP A 359 -10.08 -0.59 21.09
C ASP A 359 -8.61 -0.46 21.48
N THR A 360 -8.12 -1.35 22.35
CA THR A 360 -6.69 -1.51 22.66
C THR A 360 -5.89 -2.03 21.46
N ALA A 361 -6.39 -3.06 20.75
CA ALA A 361 -5.76 -3.60 19.54
C ALA A 361 -5.75 -2.59 18.38
N PHE A 362 -6.84 -1.83 18.20
CA PHE A 362 -6.97 -0.77 17.22
C PHE A 362 -6.02 0.39 17.53
N ARG A 363 -5.95 0.83 18.79
CA ARG A 363 -4.97 1.84 19.24
C ARG A 363 -3.54 1.40 19.02
N ALA A 364 -3.23 0.12 19.18
CA ALA A 364 -1.90 -0.39 18.91
C ALA A 364 -1.49 -0.20 17.44
N ILE A 365 -2.43 -0.34 16.48
CA ILE A 365 -2.14 -0.21 15.05
C ILE A 365 -2.35 1.21 14.49
N LEU A 366 -2.83 2.16 15.29
CA LEU A 366 -3.17 3.51 14.82
C LEU A 366 -1.99 4.22 14.14
N SER A 367 -0.79 4.12 14.70
CA SER A 367 0.41 4.73 14.11
C SER A 367 0.71 4.17 12.72
N VAL A 368 0.47 2.87 12.50
CA VAL A 368 0.64 2.23 11.20
C VAL A 368 -0.44 2.71 10.23
N ILE A 369 -1.71 2.69 10.65
CA ILE A 369 -2.84 3.18 9.83
C ILE A 369 -2.61 4.62 9.39
N GLN A 370 -2.11 5.44 10.31
CA GLN A 370 -1.85 6.86 10.08
C GLN A 370 -0.58 7.10 9.24
N GLY A 371 0.20 6.06 8.95
CA GLY A 371 1.47 6.17 8.22
C GLY A 371 2.59 6.85 9.02
N THR A 372 2.36 7.18 10.29
CA THR A 372 3.34 7.92 11.14
C THR A 372 4.55 7.07 11.48
N VAL A 373 4.42 5.74 11.38
CA VAL A 373 5.56 4.81 11.43
C VAL A 373 6.59 5.13 10.36
N ASP A 374 6.17 5.58 9.18
CA ASP A 374 7.08 5.91 8.08
C ASP A 374 7.54 7.39 8.12
N MET A 375 7.02 8.22 9.03
CA MET A 375 7.40 9.63 9.20
C MET A 375 8.48 9.80 10.29
N GLU A 376 9.32 10.84 10.20
CA GLU A 376 10.27 11.23 11.27
C GLU A 376 9.51 11.49 12.58
N SER A 377 9.38 10.46 13.42
CA SER A 377 8.95 10.59 14.80
C SER A 377 10.11 10.15 15.70
N GLU A 378 10.59 11.07 16.55
CA GLU A 378 11.46 10.75 17.70
C GLU A 378 10.64 10.20 18.89
N ASP A 379 9.34 10.00 18.70
CA ASP A 379 8.41 9.59 19.74
C ASP A 379 8.52 8.09 20.05
N ALA A 380 9.14 7.77 21.18
CA ALA A 380 9.26 6.41 21.70
C ALA A 380 7.89 5.74 21.94
N ALA A 381 6.81 6.51 22.16
CA ALA A 381 5.46 5.96 22.32
C ALA A 381 4.93 5.38 21.00
N THR A 382 5.09 6.11 19.88
CA THR A 382 4.74 5.64 18.53
C THR A 382 5.46 4.33 18.18
N GLN A 383 6.75 4.21 18.52
CA GLN A 383 7.56 3.00 18.23
C GLN A 383 7.17 1.80 19.10
N THR A 384 6.87 2.04 20.38
CA THR A 384 6.34 1.00 21.27
C THR A 384 5.00 0.47 20.78
N GLN A 385 4.12 1.36 20.30
CA GLN A 385 2.84 0.97 19.71
C GLN A 385 3.03 0.03 18.51
N VAL A 386 3.99 0.31 17.62
CA VAL A 386 4.28 -0.57 16.46
C VAL A 386 4.70 -1.96 16.91
N ALA A 387 5.62 -2.07 17.88
CA ALA A 387 6.05 -3.37 18.41
C ALA A 387 4.87 -4.18 18.95
N THR A 388 4.09 -3.56 19.85
CA THR A 388 2.90 -4.19 20.45
C THR A 388 1.87 -4.58 19.39
N SER A 389 1.73 -3.79 18.33
CA SER A 389 0.77 -4.05 17.26
C SER A 389 1.14 -5.28 16.41
N VAL A 390 2.43 -5.48 16.16
CA VAL A 390 2.96 -6.63 15.42
C VAL A 390 2.81 -7.90 16.27
N ASP A 391 3.16 -7.84 17.56
CA ASP A 391 3.00 -8.97 18.48
C ASP A 391 1.54 -9.41 18.59
N LEU A 392 0.63 -8.45 18.78
CA LEU A 392 -0.82 -8.73 18.85
C LEU A 392 -1.34 -9.35 17.55
N ALA A 393 -0.89 -8.86 16.39
CA ALA A 393 -1.28 -9.41 15.11
C ALA A 393 -0.79 -10.86 14.92
N LEU A 394 0.43 -11.18 15.35
CA LEU A 394 1.01 -12.52 15.24
C LEU A 394 0.36 -13.54 16.18
N GLU A 395 0.06 -13.13 17.41
CA GLU A 395 -0.72 -13.94 18.37
C GLU A 395 -2.09 -14.31 17.76
N HIS A 396 -2.79 -13.34 17.16
CA HIS A 396 -4.07 -13.58 16.49
C HIS A 396 -3.95 -14.52 15.29
N MET A 397 -2.87 -14.40 14.52
CA MET A 397 -2.59 -15.28 13.40
C MET A 397 -2.16 -16.69 13.85
N GLN A 398 -1.84 -16.88 15.13
CA GLN A 398 -1.26 -18.10 15.70
C GLN A 398 -0.02 -18.54 14.89
N ALA A 399 0.77 -17.54 14.47
CA ALA A 399 1.87 -17.67 13.53
C ALA A 399 3.19 -17.99 14.28
N THR A 400 3.26 -19.16 14.92
CA THR A 400 4.58 -19.78 15.14
C THR A 400 4.94 -20.61 13.89
N PRO A 401 6.22 -20.67 13.48
CA PRO A 401 6.65 -21.49 12.33
C PRO A 401 6.14 -22.95 12.42
N GLU A 402 6.08 -23.50 13.63
CA GLU A 402 5.59 -24.87 13.88
C GLU A 402 4.06 -25.01 13.78
N ALA A 403 3.28 -24.00 14.19
CA ALA A 403 1.81 -24.07 14.22
C ALA A 403 1.15 -23.89 12.84
N VAL A 404 1.80 -23.19 11.91
CA VAL A 404 1.32 -23.02 10.52
C VAL A 404 1.30 -24.36 9.78
N THR A 405 2.29 -25.22 10.04
CA THR A 405 2.45 -26.51 9.35
C THR A 405 1.47 -27.58 9.87
N ALA A 406 1.16 -27.57 11.18
CA ALA A 406 0.31 -28.58 11.80
C ALA A 406 -1.20 -28.40 11.54
N LYS A 407 -1.69 -27.16 11.36
CA LYS A 407 -3.13 -26.87 11.22
C LYS A 407 -3.71 -27.12 9.83
N ILE A 408 -2.86 -27.21 8.80
CA ILE A 408 -3.29 -27.56 7.44
C ILE A 408 -3.98 -28.94 7.41
N THR A 409 -3.71 -29.79 8.41
CA THR A 409 -4.21 -31.17 8.48
C THR A 409 -5.52 -31.33 9.28
N GLN A 410 -5.91 -30.35 10.10
CA GLN A 410 -7.06 -30.48 11.01
C GLN A 410 -7.81 -29.14 11.19
N ALA A 411 -8.73 -28.79 10.29
CA ALA A 411 -9.84 -27.89 10.58
C ALA A 411 -10.92 -27.92 9.49
N GLN A 412 -12.19 -27.89 9.91
CA GLN A 412 -13.38 -28.09 9.07
C GLN A 412 -13.91 -26.82 8.38
N ASP A 413 -13.22 -25.67 8.43
CA ASP A 413 -13.69 -24.43 7.81
C ASP A 413 -12.66 -23.84 6.82
N LYS A 414 -12.94 -23.96 5.51
CA LYS A 414 -11.98 -23.68 4.43
C LYS A 414 -11.55 -22.21 4.33
N LEU A 415 -12.36 -21.25 4.78
CA LEU A 415 -12.08 -19.83 4.54
C LEU A 415 -11.12 -19.22 5.58
N ALA A 416 -11.15 -19.71 6.82
CA ALA A 416 -10.23 -19.29 7.88
C ALA A 416 -8.79 -19.81 7.65
N MET A 417 -8.62 -20.81 6.79
CA MET A 417 -7.33 -21.40 6.40
C MET A 417 -6.64 -20.65 5.24
N LEU A 418 -7.34 -19.79 4.49
CA LEU A 418 -6.76 -19.13 3.32
C LEU A 418 -5.86 -17.93 3.67
N GLU A 419 -5.96 -17.42 4.89
CA GLU A 419 -5.14 -16.31 5.41
C GLU A 419 -3.80 -16.82 5.94
N THR A 420 -3.03 -17.53 5.11
CA THR A 420 -1.67 -17.95 5.46
C THR A 420 -0.65 -17.03 4.81
N LEU A 421 0.32 -16.56 5.60
CA LEU A 421 1.49 -15.85 5.09
C LEU A 421 2.43 -16.83 4.40
N THR A 422 3.09 -16.38 3.34
CA THR A 422 4.14 -17.17 2.67
C THR A 422 5.36 -17.33 3.57
N PRO A 423 6.21 -18.36 3.38
CA PRO A 423 7.46 -18.50 4.14
C PRO A 423 8.37 -17.26 4.05
N GLU A 424 8.38 -16.58 2.90
CA GLU A 424 9.11 -15.33 2.70
C GLU A 424 8.55 -14.19 3.57
N GLU A 425 7.23 -14.00 3.58
CA GLU A 425 6.55 -13.00 4.42
C GLU A 425 6.76 -13.29 5.92
N VAL A 426 6.69 -14.56 6.33
CA VAL A 426 7.01 -14.98 7.72
C VAL A 426 8.46 -14.66 8.07
N ALA A 427 9.41 -14.91 7.16
CA ALA A 427 10.82 -14.58 7.38
C ALA A 427 11.05 -13.07 7.50
N ILE A 428 10.37 -12.25 6.69
CA ILE A 428 10.41 -10.79 6.76
C ILE A 428 9.85 -10.30 8.10
N LEU A 429 8.69 -10.79 8.53
CA LEU A 429 8.11 -10.45 9.83
C LEU A 429 9.04 -10.84 10.98
N ASN A 430 9.62 -12.04 10.96
CA ASN A 430 10.57 -12.46 11.99
C ASN A 430 11.82 -11.56 12.05
N LYS A 431 12.31 -11.06 10.91
CA LYS A 431 13.39 -10.07 10.88
C LYS A 431 12.95 -8.74 11.47
N LEU A 432 11.76 -8.25 11.12
CA LEU A 432 11.17 -7.03 11.69
C LEU A 432 11.05 -7.14 13.21
N ILE A 433 10.46 -8.21 13.72
CA ILE A 433 10.31 -8.46 15.17
C ILE A 433 11.66 -8.51 15.86
N LYS A 434 12.63 -9.27 15.31
CA LYS A 434 13.97 -9.36 15.91
C LYS A 434 14.65 -8.00 15.98
N ARG A 435 14.56 -7.17 14.93
CA ARG A 435 15.08 -5.80 14.97
C ARG A 435 14.37 -4.96 16.02
N THR A 436 13.05 -5.06 16.13
CA THR A 436 12.28 -4.33 17.15
C THR A 436 12.61 -4.77 18.59
N LEU A 437 12.88 -6.06 18.81
CA LEU A 437 13.17 -6.63 20.14
C LEU A 437 14.64 -6.52 20.57
N GLN A 438 15.59 -6.51 19.63
CA GLN A 438 17.03 -6.49 19.92
C GLN A 438 17.59 -5.10 20.24
N HIS A 439 16.90 -4.03 19.86
CA HIS A 439 17.31 -2.67 20.21
C HIS A 439 16.69 -2.30 21.57
N GLU A 440 17.53 -2.23 22.60
CA GLU A 440 17.19 -1.63 23.89
C GLU A 440 16.62 -0.20 23.67
N LYS A 441 15.83 0.28 24.63
CA LYS A 441 15.04 1.53 24.62
C LYS A 441 15.71 2.81 24.08
N SER A 442 17.02 2.82 23.78
CA SER A 442 17.77 3.96 23.26
C SER A 442 17.78 4.09 21.72
N ASP A 443 17.53 3.03 20.92
CA ASP A 443 17.67 3.06 19.45
C ASP A 443 16.38 2.76 18.68
N LEU A 444 15.25 3.29 19.16
CA LEU A 444 13.92 3.06 18.58
C LEU A 444 13.67 3.79 17.23
N LYS A 445 14.68 4.32 16.55
CA LYS A 445 14.53 5.04 15.26
C LYS A 445 14.28 4.14 14.04
N LEU A 446 14.24 2.82 14.22
CA LEU A 446 14.36 1.81 13.15
C LEU A 446 13.24 1.75 12.11
N MET A 447 12.05 2.30 12.39
CA MET A 447 10.88 2.12 11.52
C MET A 447 10.52 3.35 10.67
N ASN A 448 10.96 4.55 11.09
CA ASN A 448 10.74 5.77 10.30
C ASN A 448 11.63 5.83 9.07
N PHE A 449 11.19 6.52 8.00
CA PHE A 449 11.88 6.46 6.71
C PHE A 449 13.37 6.83 6.80
N VAL A 450 13.73 7.79 7.66
CA VAL A 450 15.08 8.31 7.87
C VAL A 450 15.92 7.46 8.82
N GLY A 451 15.31 6.82 9.81
CA GLY A 451 15.97 5.97 10.80
C GLY A 451 15.94 4.48 10.44
N HIS A 452 15.31 4.11 9.33
CA HIS A 452 15.39 2.75 8.79
C HIS A 452 16.80 2.44 8.28
N VAL A 453 17.54 1.66 9.07
CA VAL A 453 18.91 1.24 8.77
C VAL A 453 18.91 -0.13 8.09
N VAL A 454 19.42 -0.17 6.86
CA VAL A 454 19.66 -1.42 6.13
C VAL A 454 21.15 -1.48 5.80
N GLU A 455 21.83 -2.52 6.29
CA GLU A 455 23.27 -2.72 6.08
C GLU A 455 24.13 -1.49 6.44
N GLY A 456 23.76 -0.81 7.53
CA GLY A 456 24.46 0.38 8.04
C GLY A 456 24.15 1.66 7.25
N LEU A 457 23.19 1.65 6.33
CA LEU A 457 22.75 2.81 5.56
C LEU A 457 21.34 3.25 5.95
N SER A 458 21.13 4.56 6.01
CA SER A 458 19.81 5.18 6.24
C SER A 458 19.52 6.28 5.21
N ALA A 459 18.25 6.68 5.09
CA ALA A 459 17.85 7.69 4.12
C ALA A 459 18.31 9.09 4.54
N ARG A 460 18.92 9.83 3.61
CA ARG A 460 19.27 11.23 3.77
C ARG A 460 18.27 12.08 3.00
N LEU A 461 17.27 12.63 3.70
CA LEU A 461 16.19 13.44 3.11
C LEU A 461 16.49 14.95 3.15
N ILE A 462 17.71 15.34 2.76
CA ILE A 462 18.12 16.75 2.76
C ILE A 462 17.81 17.38 1.41
N GLN A 463 17.22 18.56 1.46
CA GLN A 463 16.88 19.38 0.30
C GLN A 463 18.12 19.65 -0.58
N GLY A 464 18.19 19.07 -1.79
CA GLY A 464 19.36 19.21 -2.67
C GLY A 464 20.50 18.24 -2.34
N ASP A 465 20.38 17.48 -1.26
CA ASP A 465 21.31 16.43 -0.86
C ASP A 465 20.65 15.08 -0.57
N LEU A 466 19.64 14.74 -1.38
CA LEU A 466 18.91 13.48 -1.31
C LEU A 466 19.82 12.28 -1.58
N GLY A 467 19.69 11.22 -0.77
CA GLY A 467 20.37 9.96 -1.00
C GLY A 467 20.38 9.04 0.21
N LEU A 468 21.49 8.33 0.43
CA LEU A 468 21.71 7.49 1.61
C LEU A 468 22.96 7.95 2.37
N MET A 469 23.01 7.71 3.67
CA MET A 469 24.16 7.98 4.52
C MET A 469 24.50 6.79 5.41
N LYS A 470 25.78 6.63 5.74
CA LYS A 470 26.22 5.64 6.73
C LYS A 470 25.78 6.09 8.11
N CYS A 471 25.22 5.16 8.89
CA CYS A 471 24.98 5.39 10.31
C CYS A 471 26.30 5.14 11.06
N GLU A 472 26.73 6.10 11.86
CA GLU A 472 27.81 5.88 12.81
C GLU A 472 27.23 5.02 13.95
N THR A 473 27.69 3.77 14.06
CA THR A 473 27.48 2.99 15.29
C THR A 473 28.19 3.72 16.42
N THR A 474 27.44 4.36 17.31
CA THR A 474 27.95 4.70 18.64
C THR A 474 28.28 3.39 19.34
N CYS A 475 29.59 3.14 19.53
CA CYS A 475 30.12 2.00 20.28
C CYS A 475 29.63 1.97 21.73
#